data_AF-F5RBR4-F1
#
_entry.id   AF-F5RBR4-F1
#
_cell.length_a   1.000
_cell.length_b   1.000
_cell.length_c   1.000
_cell.angle_alpha   90.00
_cell.angle_beta   90.00
_cell.angle_gamma   90.00
#
_symmetry.space_group_name_H-M   'P 1'
#
loop_
_entity.id
_entity.type
_entity.pdbx_description
1 polymer ?
#
loop_
_entity_poly.entity_id
_entity_poly.type
_entity_poly.pdbx_seq_one_letter_code
_entity_poly.pdbx_strand_id
1 'polypeptide(L)' 'MDTQQIIAALRQEFGLSQTEIASRVKVPQPRISRWENGEVPTAADDALALARLLDDLRGTAEKGASGTDQAVA' A
#
# COMPACT_ATOMS: atom_id res chain seq x y z
N MET A 1 -9.60 -5.17 -5.32
CA MET A 1 -8.50 -4.58 -6.12
C MET A 1 -7.55 -5.70 -6.46
N ASP A 2 -6.99 -5.70 -7.67
CA ASP A 2 -5.87 -6.58 -8.00
C ASP A 2 -4.54 -5.99 -7.50
N THR A 3 -3.45 -6.76 -7.62
CA THR A 3 -2.12 -6.37 -7.15
C THR A 3 -1.60 -5.11 -7.82
N GLN A 4 -1.86 -4.94 -9.12
CA GLN A 4 -1.44 -3.76 -9.87
C GLN A 4 -2.12 -2.50 -9.31
N GLN A 5 -3.43 -2.56 -9.11
CA GLN A 5 -4.23 -1.49 -8.53
C GLN A 5 -3.79 -1.15 -7.10
N ILE A 6 -3.44 -2.15 -6.29
CA ILE A 6 -2.96 -1.93 -4.93
C ILE A 6 -1.60 -1.21 -4.94
N ILE A 7 -0.66 -1.63 -5.79
CA ILE A 7 0.64 -0.96 -5.89
C ILE A 7 0.46 0.49 -6.37
N ALA A 8 -0.37 0.71 -7.39
CA ALA A 8 -0.66 2.06 -7.88
C ALA A 8 -1.25 2.95 -6.77
N ALA A 9 -2.21 2.44 -5.99
CA ALA A 9 -2.80 3.17 -4.86
C ALA A 9 -1.75 3.52 -3.79
N LEU A 10 -0.88 2.57 -3.40
CA LEU A 10 0.20 2.82 -2.43
C LEU A 10 1.14 3.95 -2.88
N ARG A 11 1.41 4.03 -4.18
CA ARG A 11 2.27 5.08 -4.75
C ARG A 11 1.57 6.43 -4.86
N GLN A 12 0.31 6.44 -5.32
CA GLN A 12 -0.43 7.66 -5.61
C GLN A 12 -1.02 8.30 -4.35
N GLU A 13 -1.53 7.51 -3.41
CA GLU A 13 -2.18 8.00 -2.19
C GLU A 13 -1.16 8.33 -1.09
N PHE A 14 -0.07 7.56 -1.00
CA PHE A 14 0.90 7.66 0.10
C PHE A 14 2.31 8.06 -0.35
N GLY A 15 2.53 8.30 -1.65
CA GLY A 15 3.81 8.77 -2.19
C GLY A 15 4.95 7.74 -2.10
N LEU A 16 4.65 6.46 -1.86
CA LEU A 16 5.67 5.43 -1.68
C LEU A 16 6.37 5.11 -3.00
N SER A 17 7.67 4.85 -2.94
CA SER A 17 8.42 4.25 -4.05
C SER A 17 8.27 2.72 -4.07
N GLN A 18 8.54 2.10 -5.23
CA GLN A 18 8.53 0.63 -5.36
C GLN A 18 9.52 -0.05 -4.39
N THR A 19 10.67 0.58 -4.12
CA THR A 19 11.69 0.07 -3.18
C THR A 19 11.19 0.11 -1.74
N GLU A 20 10.45 1.14 -1.36
CA GLU A 20 9.85 1.22 -0.03
C GLU A 20 8.71 0.22 0.14
N ILE A 21 7.86 0.04 -0.87
CA ILE A 21 6.82 -1.00 -0.88
C ILE A 21 7.47 -2.39 -0.72
N ALA A 22 8.46 -2.68 -1.55
CA ALA A 22 9.25 -3.91 -1.52
C ALA A 22 9.80 -4.22 -0.13
N SER A 23 10.39 -3.21 0.52
CA SER A 23 10.96 -3.34 1.87
C SER A 23 9.88 -3.65 2.92
N ARG A 24 8.72 -2.99 2.84
CA ARG A 24 7.61 -3.19 3.80
C ARG A 24 6.95 -4.56 3.67
N VAL A 25 6.74 -5.05 2.44
CA VAL A 25 6.11 -6.37 2.21
C VAL A 25 7.10 -7.53 2.10
N LYS A 26 8.41 -7.26 2.24
CA LYS A 26 9.50 -8.24 2.13
C LYS A 26 9.51 -8.98 0.79
N VAL A 27 9.16 -8.27 -0.28
CA VAL A 27 9.19 -8.76 -1.67
C VAL A 27 10.28 -8.02 -2.43
N PRO A 28 11.12 -8.67 -3.26
CA PRO A 28 12.11 -7.97 -4.07
C PRO A 28 11.48 -6.91 -4.99
N GLN A 29 12.06 -5.71 -5.04
CA GLN A 29 11.55 -4.60 -5.86
C GLN A 29 11.34 -4.97 -7.36
N PRO A 30 12.18 -5.78 -8.01
CA PRO A 30 11.92 -6.19 -9.40
C PRO A 30 10.59 -6.93 -9.56
N ARG A 31 10.14 -7.64 -8.53
CA ARG A 31 8.85 -8.32 -8.52
C ARG A 31 7.69 -7.33 -8.37
N ILE A 32 7.84 -6.33 -7.49
CA ILE A 32 6.89 -5.21 -7.38
C ILE A 32 6.73 -4.50 -8.74
N SER A 33 7.83 -4.23 -9.43
CA SER A 33 7.80 -3.60 -10.76
C SER A 33 7.04 -4.43 -11.80
N ARG A 34 7.23 -5.75 -11.82
CA ARG A 34 6.49 -6.65 -12.73
C ARG A 34 5.00 -6.65 -12.45
N TRP A 35 4.61 -6.73 -11.17
CA TRP A 35 3.20 -6.70 -10.78
C TRP A 35 2.53 -5.37 -11.10
N GLU A 36 3.23 -4.25 -10.89
CA GLU A 36 2.73 -2.94 -11.28
C GLU A 36 2.56 -2.80 -12.80
N ASN A 37 3.31 -3.57 -13.59
CA ASN A 37 3.19 -3.64 -15.04
C ASN A 37 2.24 -4.77 -15.51
N GLY A 38 1.43 -5.36 -14.62
CA GLY A 38 0.38 -6.31 -14.97
C GLY A 38 0.75 -7.79 -14.88
N GLU A 39 1.94 -8.13 -14.40
CA GLU A 39 2.25 -9.54 -14.07
C GLU A 39 1.40 -9.99 -12.86
N VAL A 40 0.77 -11.16 -12.96
CA VAL A 40 -0.06 -11.72 -11.88
C VAL A 40 0.85 -12.44 -10.88
N PRO A 41 0.74 -12.17 -9.56
CA PRO A 41 1.49 -12.91 -8.55
C PRO A 41 1.19 -14.40 -8.60
N THR A 42 2.22 -15.23 -8.47
CA THR A 42 2.08 -16.68 -8.42
C THR A 42 1.67 -17.20 -7.03
N ALA A 43 1.85 -16.39 -5.99
CA ALA A 43 1.53 -16.71 -4.61
C ALA A 43 0.50 -15.73 -4.02
N ALA A 44 -0.54 -16.26 -3.38
CA ALA A 44 -1.60 -15.46 -2.78
C ALA A 44 -1.11 -14.62 -1.58
N ASP A 45 -0.11 -15.09 -0.84
CA ASP A 45 0.42 -14.42 0.35
C ASP A 45 1.03 -13.05 0.04
N ASP A 46 1.71 -12.92 -1.10
CA ASP A 46 2.32 -11.66 -1.54
C ASP A 46 1.25 -10.60 -1.86
N ALA A 47 0.14 -11.01 -2.49
CA ALA A 47 -1.00 -10.13 -2.79
C ALA A 47 -1.71 -9.69 -1.49
N LEU A 48 -1.84 -10.59 -0.52
CA LEU A 48 -2.42 -10.29 0.80
C LEU A 48 -1.56 -9.30 1.59
N ALA A 49 -0.22 -9.41 1.52
CA ALA A 49 0.68 -8.47 2.19
C ALA A 49 0.53 -7.04 1.65
N LEU A 50 0.38 -6.89 0.32
CA LEU A 50 0.12 -5.60 -0.31
C LEU A 50 -1.24 -5.03 0.09
N ALA A 51 -2.30 -5.84 0.10
CA ALA A 51 -3.63 -5.41 0.52
C ALA A 51 -3.64 -4.93 1.97
N ARG A 52 -3.01 -5.68 2.89
CA ARG A 52 -2.88 -5.30 4.31
C ARG A 52 -2.15 -3.98 4.48
N LEU A 53 -1.04 -3.78 3.76
CA LEU A 53 -0.30 -2.52 3.83
C LEU A 53 -1.16 -1.32 3.40
N LEU A 54 -1.98 -1.48 2.35
CA LEU A 54 -2.88 -0.42 1.90
C LEU A 54 -3.96 -0.10 2.95
N ASP A 55 -4.59 -1.13 3.50
CA ASP A 55 -5.63 -0.98 4.53
C ASP A 55 -5.08 -0.32 5.79
N ASP A 56 -3.89 -0.73 6.25
CA ASP A 56 -3.22 -0.12 7.40
C ASP A 56 -2.96 1.37 7.19
N LEU A 57 -2.43 1.75 6.01
CA LEU A 57 -2.12 3.15 5.70
C LEU A 57 -3.39 4.00 5.60
N ARG A 58 -4.45 3.50 4.96
CA ARG A 58 -5.75 4.20 4.91
C ARG A 58 -6.35 4.36 6.31
N GLY A 59 -6.29 3.33 7.14
CA GLY A 59 -6.74 3.39 8.54
C GLY A 59 -5.94 4.39 9.39
N THR A 60 -4.64 4.59 9.11
CA THR A 60 -3.85 5.64 9.77
C THR A 60 -4.21 7.05 9.29
N ALA A 61 -4.49 7.22 7.99
CA ALA A 61 -4.87 8.50 7.41
C ALA A 61 -6.22 9.00 7.96
N GLU A 62 -7.20 8.10 8.11
CA GLU A 62 -8.52 8.41 8.67
C GLU A 62 -8.45 8.82 10.16
N LYS A 63 -7.61 8.14 10.94
CA LYS A 63 -7.41 8.47 12.36
C LYS A 63 -6.69 9.80 12.56
N GLY A 64 -5.78 10.17 11.65
CA GLY A 64 -5.10 11.47 11.66
C GLY A 64 -6.01 12.64 11.28
N ALA A 65 -7.00 12.42 10.40
CA ALA A 65 -7.94 13.45 9.97
C ALA A 65 -9.06 13.75 10.99
N SER A 66 -9.37 12.80 11.89
CA SER A 66 -10.44 12.92 12.90
C SER A 66 -9.97 13.58 14.22
N GLY A 67 -8.68 13.92 14.35
CA GLY A 67 -8.07 14.40 15.60
C GLY A 67 -8.11 15.91 15.87
N THR A 68 -8.69 16.73 14.99
CA THR A 68 -8.54 18.21 15.04
C THR A 68 -9.82 18.99 15.37
N ASP A 69 -10.85 18.35 15.94
CA ASP A 69 -12.06 19.08 16.37
C ASP A 69 -12.50 18.75 17.80
N GLN A 70 -11.62 19.07 18.76
CA GLN A 70 -12.06 19.39 20.11
C GLN A 70 -11.15 20.49 20.67
N ALA A 71 -11.35 21.69 20.15
CA ALA A 71 -10.86 22.92 20.75
C ALA A 71 -12.05 23.67 21.37
N VAL A 72 -11.96 23.88 22.69
CA VAL A 72 -12.54 24.99 23.48
C VAL A 72 -14.06 25.16 23.49
N ALA A 73 -14.66 24.81 24.63
CA ALA A 73 -15.71 25.59 25.31
C ALA A 73 -15.61 25.38 26.81
#